data_AF-A0A9C8GHD1-F1
#
_entry.id   AF-A0A9C8GHD1-F1
#
_cell.length_a   1.000
_cell.length_b   1.000
_cell.length_c   1.000
_cell.angle_alpha   90.00
_cell.angle_beta   90.00
_cell.angle_gamma   90.00
#
_symmetry.space_group_name_H-M   'P 1'
#
loop_
_entity.id
_entity.type
_entity.pdbx_description
1 polymer ?
#
loop_
_entity_poly.entity_id
_entity_poly.type
_entity_poly.pdbx_seq_one_letter_code
_entity_poly.pdbx_strand_id
1 'polypeptide(L)'
;MRKLVGGAVYVYPSEQVPDQRELTLVLTTARMESEQILEQLYYGRAYPNGLVIVDPQDMASVVDDPDLLWIARRIKAAEDLRYDLVGDREAQQRVADFLDGVSGQRRGLEDRLRDRYGAWRAPIYDPERGDLTFTRVQVTLDRTAIYRAVEQRYDAAQFRRNVMQAVESRATPPTVDDVRAEFLRQRSFAKPVWQGRPSDEPIDQAIRSLVTQARLEVIRGGDERYVCGRDPGLLQRHWTVAVPPEPHKPRFQLEEAVRMVVRDRPQGTTVREVRQHLQQAAAQFPDEVVDAGRVDAHLTDLLSRRELETVQTGAALQGPLPDDLVVRPSRPTAGEQPQVPKGPESIRFGPAIAPQIRTDVVSRIDKTDRLSQVTVSYRATLRGDDLKAYADLVGLGERDPGDADLSISWTLRDVPVTDRDGLLELLNRLPHPHICEVTVHLQREEVA
;
A
#
# COMPACT_ATOMS: atom_id res chain seq x y z
N MET A 1 38.44 7.59 -5.05
CA MET A 1 37.34 7.48 -4.06
C MET A 1 35.97 7.75 -4.66
N ARG A 2 35.58 8.97 -5.06
CA ARG A 2 34.25 9.26 -5.66
C ARG A 2 33.85 8.34 -6.83
N LYS A 3 34.80 8.08 -7.76
CA LYS A 3 34.59 7.17 -8.90
C LYS A 3 34.30 5.72 -8.51
N LEU A 4 34.73 5.27 -7.33
CA LEU A 4 34.55 3.89 -6.86
C LEU A 4 33.10 3.58 -6.51
N VAL A 5 32.43 4.58 -5.93
CA VAL A 5 31.06 4.41 -5.42
C VAL A 5 30.03 4.76 -6.49
N GLY A 6 30.33 5.70 -7.40
CA GLY A 6 29.40 6.07 -8.48
C GLY A 6 28.22 6.92 -7.98
N GLY A 7 28.45 8.21 -7.76
CA GLY A 7 27.42 9.15 -7.32
C GLY A 7 27.96 10.27 -6.45
N ALA A 8 27.04 11.01 -5.81
CA ALA A 8 27.39 12.02 -4.82
C ALA A 8 27.90 11.36 -3.54
N VAL A 9 29.14 11.66 -3.19
CA VAL A 9 29.88 11.11 -2.06
C VAL A 9 30.77 12.20 -1.50
N TYR A 10 30.90 12.23 -0.17
CA TYR A 10 31.81 13.13 0.51
C TYR A 10 32.98 12.36 1.10
N VAL A 11 34.18 12.91 0.98
CA VAL A 11 35.41 12.33 1.54
C VAL A 11 35.81 13.11 2.78
N TYR A 12 35.68 12.53 3.96
CA TYR A 12 36.05 13.14 5.23
C TYR A 12 37.48 12.74 5.64
N PRO A 13 38.33 13.67 6.14
CA PRO A 13 38.06 15.07 6.49
C PRO A 13 38.28 16.08 5.35
N SER A 14 38.65 15.63 4.15
CA SER A 14 39.02 16.50 3.03
C SER A 14 37.89 17.41 2.53
N GLU A 15 36.64 17.03 2.78
CA GLU A 15 35.44 17.72 2.31
C GLU A 15 34.49 18.01 3.47
N GLN A 16 33.84 19.17 3.42
CA GLN A 16 32.77 19.50 4.36
C GLN A 16 31.50 18.71 4.00
N VAL A 17 31.01 17.91 4.94
CA VAL A 17 29.77 17.13 4.77
C VAL A 17 28.58 18.07 4.99
N PRO A 18 27.74 18.32 3.96
CA PRO A 18 26.63 19.26 4.05
C PRO A 18 25.55 18.76 5.00
N ASP A 19 24.97 19.69 5.76
CA ASP A 19 23.81 19.41 6.60
C ASP A 19 22.54 19.53 5.76
N GLN A 20 22.20 18.45 5.06
CA GLN A 20 21.13 18.43 4.08
C GLN A 20 20.13 17.30 4.30
N ARG A 21 19.02 17.40 3.56
CA ARG A 21 17.88 16.50 3.73
C ARG A 21 18.01 15.14 3.03
N GLU A 22 19.15 14.83 2.43
CA GLU A 22 19.35 13.61 1.65
C GLU A 22 20.35 12.68 2.34
N LEU A 23 20.14 11.37 2.21
CA LEU A 23 21.07 10.38 2.74
C LEU A 23 22.44 10.56 2.10
N THR A 24 23.42 10.92 2.93
CA THR A 24 24.73 11.34 2.47
C THR A 24 25.74 10.24 2.77
N LEU A 25 26.39 9.74 1.72
CA LEU A 25 27.43 8.73 1.86
C LEU A 25 28.77 9.42 2.08
N VAL A 26 29.39 9.10 3.21
CA VAL A 26 30.64 9.72 3.68
C VAL A 26 31.71 8.64 3.73
N LEU A 27 32.75 8.75 2.91
CA LEU A 27 33.95 7.93 3.04
C LEU A 27 34.92 8.62 3.99
N THR A 28 35.31 7.93 5.04
CA THR A 28 36.36 8.39 5.95
C THR A 28 37.71 7.91 5.43
N THR A 29 38.74 8.76 5.49
CA THR A 29 40.09 8.38 5.03
C THR A 29 40.79 7.42 5.99
N ALA A 30 40.35 7.36 7.25
CA ALA A 30 40.84 6.46 8.28
C ALA A 30 39.65 5.91 9.07
N ARG A 31 39.79 4.72 9.65
CA ARG A 31 38.74 4.17 10.49
C ARG A 31 38.51 5.06 11.72
N MET A 32 37.25 5.38 11.96
CA MET A 32 36.82 6.19 13.10
C MET A 32 36.05 5.32 14.09
N GLU A 33 36.26 5.59 15.37
CA GLU A 33 35.44 5.01 16.43
C GLU A 33 34.16 5.82 16.65
N SER A 34 33.16 5.22 17.31
CA SER A 34 31.82 5.83 17.46
C SER A 34 31.87 7.21 18.11
N GLU A 35 32.67 7.39 19.17
CA GLU A 35 32.85 8.68 19.85
C GLU A 35 33.41 9.75 18.90
N GLN A 36 34.40 9.38 18.08
CA GLN A 36 35.00 10.28 17.09
C GLN A 36 33.99 10.67 16.01
N ILE A 37 33.13 9.75 15.59
CA ILE A 37 32.05 10.05 14.65
C ILE A 37 31.07 11.05 15.26
N LEU A 38 30.69 10.87 16.53
CA LEU A 38 29.78 11.78 17.22
C LEU A 38 30.38 13.17 17.35
N GLU A 39 31.62 13.26 17.81
CA GLU A 39 32.33 14.51 18.05
C GLU A 39 32.66 15.25 16.75
N GLN A 40 33.10 14.55 15.72
CA GLN A 40 33.66 15.20 14.53
C GLN A 40 32.66 15.38 13.39
N LEU A 41 31.69 14.46 13.26
CA LEU A 41 30.65 14.54 12.24
C LEU A 41 29.38 15.12 12.84
N TYR A 42 28.83 14.57 13.93
CA TYR A 42 27.50 14.94 14.43
C TYR A 42 27.48 16.16 15.38
N TYR A 43 28.59 16.56 15.97
CA TYR A 43 28.60 17.66 16.96
C TYR A 43 28.13 18.98 16.35
N GLY A 44 27.09 19.57 16.96
CA GLY A 44 26.49 20.83 16.51
C GLY A 44 25.80 20.77 15.15
N ARG A 45 25.67 19.58 14.54
CA ARG A 45 25.02 19.36 13.23
C ARG A 45 23.79 18.50 13.42
N ALA A 46 22.74 18.81 12.68
CA ALA A 46 21.47 18.13 12.81
C ALA A 46 21.16 17.40 11.52
N TYR A 47 22.01 16.44 11.14
CA TYR A 47 21.79 15.59 9.96
C TYR A 47 20.45 14.85 10.12
N PRO A 48 19.35 15.33 9.53
CA PRO A 48 18.05 14.70 9.69
C PRO A 48 18.05 13.36 8.93
N ASN A 49 19.03 13.20 8.04
CA ASN A 49 19.20 12.10 7.11
C ASN A 49 20.53 11.48 7.43
N GLY A 50 20.44 10.41 8.23
CA GLY A 50 21.58 9.74 8.81
C GLY A 50 22.68 9.51 7.79
N LEU A 51 23.89 9.92 8.17
CA LEU A 51 25.08 9.69 7.36
C LEU A 51 25.30 8.19 7.23
N VAL A 52 25.56 7.73 6.01
CA VAL A 52 26.10 6.39 5.79
C VAL A 52 27.60 6.52 5.75
N ILE A 53 28.24 6.15 6.86
CA ILE A 53 29.68 6.28 7.03
C ILE A 53 30.30 4.98 6.53
N VAL A 54 31.21 5.11 5.57
CA VAL A 54 31.99 4.00 5.03
C VAL A 54 33.42 4.21 5.48
N ASP A 55 33.94 3.27 6.27
CA ASP A 55 35.27 3.35 6.83
C ASP A 55 36.21 2.27 6.24
N PRO A 56 37.52 2.54 6.21
CA PRO A 56 38.51 1.53 5.85
C PRO A 56 38.43 0.34 6.82
N GLN A 57 38.86 -0.84 6.35
CA GLN A 57 38.89 -2.03 7.19
C GLN A 57 39.90 -1.89 8.34
N ASP A 58 41.03 -1.23 8.05
CA ASP A 58 42.15 -1.03 8.96
C ASP A 58 42.13 0.37 9.60
N MET A 59 42.79 0.51 10.75
CA MET A 59 42.99 1.81 11.42
C MET A 59 43.98 2.73 10.68
N ALA A 60 44.77 2.18 9.77
CA ALA A 60 45.70 2.96 8.97
C ALA A 60 44.96 3.83 7.96
N SER A 61 45.36 5.09 7.90
CA SER A 61 44.84 6.07 6.96
C SER A 61 45.17 5.68 5.51
N VAL A 62 44.15 5.65 4.66
CA VAL A 62 44.29 5.32 3.23
C VAL A 62 45.09 6.40 2.49
N VAL A 63 45.11 7.63 3.01
CA VAL A 63 45.87 8.74 2.41
C VAL A 63 47.35 8.72 2.80
N ASP A 64 47.75 7.92 3.77
CA ASP A 64 49.15 7.78 4.21
C ASP A 64 49.81 6.51 3.66
N ASP A 65 49.06 5.68 2.91
CA ASP A 65 49.54 4.45 2.30
C ASP A 65 50.53 4.75 1.15
N PRO A 66 51.82 4.39 1.28
CA PRO A 66 52.86 4.75 0.31
C PRO A 66 52.59 4.19 -1.09
N ASP A 67 52.02 2.99 -1.17
CA ASP A 67 51.72 2.32 -2.45
C ASP A 67 50.58 3.05 -3.16
N LEU A 68 49.50 3.36 -2.43
CA LEU A 68 48.37 4.10 -2.99
C LEU A 68 48.78 5.52 -3.40
N LEU A 69 49.56 6.21 -2.55
CA LEU A 69 50.09 7.54 -2.84
C LEU A 69 50.99 7.56 -4.07
N TRP A 70 51.86 6.58 -4.22
CA TRP A 70 52.75 6.49 -5.38
C TRP A 70 51.95 6.36 -6.68
N ILE A 71 50.95 5.47 -6.72
CA ILE A 71 50.09 5.31 -7.88
C ILE A 71 49.28 6.59 -8.15
N ALA A 72 48.68 7.18 -7.11
CA ALA A 72 47.88 8.39 -7.23
C ALA A 72 48.68 9.59 -7.74
N ARG A 73 49.92 9.79 -7.24
CA ARG A 73 50.83 10.86 -7.70
C ARG A 73 51.19 10.70 -9.17
N ARG A 74 51.45 9.47 -9.62
CA ARG A 74 51.72 9.19 -11.05
C ARG A 74 50.51 9.51 -11.93
N ILE A 75 49.31 9.13 -11.51
CA ILE A 75 48.07 9.46 -12.23
C ILE A 75 47.89 10.98 -12.32
N LYS A 76 48.06 11.70 -11.20
CA LYS A 76 47.91 13.16 -11.17
C LYS A 76 48.95 13.85 -12.06
N ALA A 77 50.23 13.46 -11.97
CA ALA A 77 51.28 13.99 -12.83
C ALA A 77 50.97 13.75 -14.33
N ALA A 78 50.38 12.60 -14.67
CA ALA A 78 49.93 12.31 -16.04
C ALA A 78 48.78 13.22 -16.48
N GLU A 79 47.82 13.51 -15.58
CA GLU A 79 46.72 14.42 -15.84
C GLU A 79 47.20 15.86 -16.00
N ASP A 80 48.08 16.35 -15.13
CA ASP A 80 48.65 17.70 -15.19
C ASP A 80 49.45 17.91 -16.51
N LEU A 81 50.28 16.94 -16.90
CA LEU A 81 51.03 16.96 -18.17
C LEU A 81 50.13 17.02 -19.41
N ARG A 82 48.91 16.47 -19.33
CA ARG A 82 47.94 16.52 -20.43
C ARG A 82 47.42 17.94 -20.68
N TYR A 83 47.36 18.78 -19.65
CA TYR A 83 46.88 20.16 -19.76
C TYR A 83 47.95 21.14 -20.27
N ASP A 84 49.22 20.88 -19.98
CA ASP A 84 50.33 21.80 -20.31
C ASP A 84 50.87 21.68 -21.75
N LEU A 85 50.42 20.69 -22.53
CA LEU A 85 50.97 20.36 -23.87
C LEU A 85 50.02 20.68 -25.03
N VAL A 86 49.47 21.89 -25.04
CA VAL A 86 48.67 22.38 -26.18
C VAL A 86 49.62 22.87 -27.28
N GLY A 87 49.87 22.03 -28.31
CA GLY A 87 50.56 22.43 -29.55
C GLY A 87 51.77 21.60 -29.98
N ASP A 88 52.29 20.70 -29.13
CA ASP A 88 53.40 19.79 -29.46
C ASP A 88 52.89 18.36 -29.66
N ARG A 89 52.96 17.87 -30.90
CA ARG A 89 52.41 16.58 -31.32
C ARG A 89 53.24 15.38 -30.82
N GLU A 90 54.55 15.51 -30.67
CA GLU A 90 55.42 14.44 -30.12
C GLU A 90 55.32 14.37 -28.60
N ALA A 91 55.18 15.51 -27.93
CA ALA A 91 54.92 15.54 -26.49
C ALA A 91 53.51 14.97 -26.18
N GLN A 92 52.51 15.26 -27.01
CA GLN A 92 51.17 14.65 -26.91
C GLN A 92 51.19 13.14 -27.08
N GLN A 93 51.98 12.60 -28.03
CA GLN A 93 52.09 11.16 -28.22
C GLN A 93 52.79 10.47 -27.03
N ARG A 94 53.88 11.05 -26.50
CA ARG A 94 54.56 10.53 -25.30
C ARG A 94 53.67 10.55 -24.06
N VAL A 95 52.83 11.58 -23.93
CA VAL A 95 51.81 11.64 -22.87
C VAL A 95 50.69 10.65 -23.11
N ALA A 96 50.26 10.40 -24.35
CA ALA A 96 49.28 9.37 -24.66
C ALA A 96 49.78 7.97 -24.30
N ASP A 97 51.02 7.62 -24.65
CA ASP A 97 51.63 6.32 -24.31
C ASP A 97 51.84 6.17 -22.79
N PHE A 98 52.22 7.25 -22.11
CA PHE A 98 52.30 7.29 -20.65
C PHE A 98 50.91 7.13 -20.00
N LEU A 99 49.89 7.81 -20.54
CA LEU A 99 48.50 7.72 -20.07
C LEU A 99 47.94 6.31 -20.28
N ASP A 100 48.29 5.64 -21.37
CA ASP A 100 47.83 4.27 -21.64
C ASP A 100 48.44 3.26 -20.64
N GLY A 101 49.73 3.42 -20.30
CA GLY A 101 50.37 2.69 -19.20
C GLY A 101 49.79 3.02 -17.81
N VAL A 102 49.27 4.23 -17.62
CA VAL A 102 48.61 4.68 -16.38
C VAL A 102 47.16 4.19 -16.29
N SER A 103 46.49 3.85 -17.41
CA SER A 103 45.14 3.26 -17.41
C SER A 103 45.05 1.97 -16.59
N GLY A 104 46.04 1.08 -16.73
CA GLY A 104 46.16 -0.13 -15.91
C GLY A 104 46.41 0.18 -14.42
N GLN A 105 47.16 1.25 -14.15
CA GLN A 105 47.40 1.74 -12.78
C GLN A 105 46.15 2.36 -12.15
N ARG A 106 45.29 3.03 -12.94
CA ARG A 106 43.99 3.54 -12.47
C ARG A 106 43.11 2.40 -12.01
N ARG A 107 42.96 1.34 -12.82
CA ARG A 107 42.18 0.16 -12.43
C ARG A 107 42.77 -0.53 -11.21
N GLY A 108 44.09 -0.69 -11.17
CA GLY A 108 44.79 -1.25 -9.99
C GLY A 108 44.63 -0.40 -8.72
N LEU A 109 44.64 0.93 -8.84
CA LEU A 109 44.35 1.83 -7.72
C LEU A 109 42.88 1.69 -7.28
N GLU A 110 41.96 1.55 -8.23
CA GLU A 110 40.54 1.39 -7.93
C GLU A 110 40.26 0.08 -7.19
N ASP A 111 40.84 -1.03 -7.63
CA ASP A 111 40.68 -2.34 -6.99
C ASP A 111 41.33 -2.35 -5.61
N ARG A 112 42.56 -1.84 -5.47
CA ARG A 112 43.23 -1.73 -4.16
C ARG A 112 42.47 -0.85 -3.18
N LEU A 113 41.91 0.27 -3.65
CA LEU A 113 41.05 1.10 -2.80
C LEU A 113 39.77 0.34 -2.45
N ARG A 114 39.12 -0.35 -3.40
CA ARG A 114 37.92 -1.14 -3.13
C ARG A 114 38.17 -2.19 -2.05
N ASP A 115 39.31 -2.87 -2.07
CA ASP A 115 39.67 -3.90 -1.08
C ASP A 115 39.92 -3.30 0.32
N ARG A 116 40.38 -2.04 0.38
CA ARG A 116 40.65 -1.35 1.65
C ARG A 116 39.39 -0.86 2.35
N TYR A 117 38.29 -0.69 1.62
CA TYR A 117 36.98 -0.38 2.19
C TYR A 117 36.12 -1.64 2.22
N GLY A 118 35.35 -1.83 3.28
CA GLY A 118 34.57 -3.05 3.40
C GLY A 118 33.50 -3.00 4.45
N ALA A 119 33.35 -1.88 5.15
CA ALA A 119 32.39 -1.74 6.21
C ALA A 119 31.69 -0.41 6.11
N TRP A 120 30.40 -0.44 6.42
CA TRP A 120 29.62 0.76 6.65
C TRP A 120 29.03 0.74 8.05
N ARG A 121 28.78 1.93 8.56
CA ARG A 121 28.16 2.18 9.85
C ARG A 121 26.93 3.07 9.63
N ALA A 122 25.81 2.61 10.16
CA ALA A 122 24.62 3.45 10.33
C ALA A 122 24.58 3.94 11.78
N PRO A 123 24.18 5.21 12.02
CA PRO A 123 23.78 5.64 13.34
C PRO A 123 22.54 4.85 13.81
N ILE A 124 22.57 4.41 15.07
CA ILE A 124 21.47 3.75 15.79
C ILE A 124 21.32 4.48 17.11
N TYR A 125 20.22 5.18 17.29
CA TYR A 125 19.95 5.79 18.60
C TYR A 125 19.47 4.72 19.56
N ASP A 126 20.12 4.67 20.71
CA ASP A 126 19.70 3.90 21.86
C ASP A 126 18.80 4.80 22.73
N PRO A 127 17.47 4.54 22.76
CA PRO A 127 16.55 5.35 23.54
C PRO A 127 16.72 5.20 25.05
N GLU A 128 17.31 4.10 25.53
CA GLU A 128 17.57 3.90 26.96
C GLU A 128 18.79 4.70 27.42
N ARG A 129 19.80 4.80 26.56
CA ARG A 129 21.03 5.57 26.83
C ARG A 129 20.93 7.04 26.40
N GLY A 130 19.97 7.37 25.54
CA GLY A 130 19.83 8.70 24.96
C GLY A 130 20.97 9.08 24.00
N ASP A 131 21.67 8.09 23.43
CA ASP A 131 22.88 8.30 22.63
C ASP A 131 22.86 7.54 21.29
N LEU A 132 23.64 8.01 20.32
CA LEU A 132 23.82 7.40 19.01
C LEU A 132 24.96 6.37 19.03
N THR A 133 24.61 5.11 18.94
CA THR A 133 25.54 4.00 18.71
C THR A 133 25.74 3.74 17.22
N PHE A 134 26.79 3.03 16.83
CA PHE A 134 27.04 2.67 15.45
C PHE A 134 27.31 1.18 15.37
N THR A 135 26.55 0.48 14.52
CA THR A 135 26.81 -0.93 14.26
C THR A 135 27.43 -1.09 12.88
N ARG A 136 28.62 -1.67 12.88
CA ARG A 136 29.41 -1.96 11.70
C ARG A 136 28.87 -3.17 10.95
N VAL A 137 28.66 -3.02 9.65
CA VAL A 137 28.20 -4.09 8.75
C VAL A 137 29.19 -4.20 7.59
N GLN A 138 29.67 -5.41 7.33
CA GLN A 138 30.58 -5.65 6.21
C GLN A 138 29.81 -5.60 4.88
N VAL A 139 30.27 -4.79 3.94
CA VAL A 139 29.71 -4.63 2.59
C VAL A 139 30.83 -4.32 1.60
N THR A 140 30.68 -4.80 0.37
CA THR A 140 31.52 -4.35 -0.74
C THR A 140 31.37 -2.84 -0.94
N LEU A 141 32.47 -2.14 -1.27
CA LEU A 141 32.43 -0.72 -1.65
C LEU A 141 31.77 -0.55 -3.04
N ASP A 142 30.45 -0.72 -3.06
CA ASP A 142 29.54 -0.53 -4.18
C ASP A 142 28.27 0.17 -3.67
N ARG A 143 27.81 1.20 -4.38
CA ARG A 143 26.67 2.02 -3.94
C ARG A 143 25.38 1.23 -3.82
N THR A 144 25.13 0.30 -4.75
CA THR A 144 23.92 -0.53 -4.73
C THR A 144 23.96 -1.49 -3.55
N ALA A 145 25.10 -2.12 -3.31
CA ALA A 145 25.30 -3.00 -2.15
C ALA A 145 25.12 -2.26 -0.83
N ILE A 146 25.67 -1.04 -0.71
CA ILE A 146 25.54 -0.20 0.48
C ILE A 146 24.07 0.16 0.72
N TYR A 147 23.35 0.67 -0.28
CA TYR A 147 21.93 1.00 -0.10
C TYR A 147 21.07 -0.22 0.19
N ARG A 148 21.32 -1.36 -0.45
CA ARG A 148 20.61 -2.61 -0.17
C ARG A 148 20.80 -3.06 1.27
N ALA A 149 22.01 -2.91 1.82
CA ALA A 149 22.28 -3.22 3.22
C ALA A 149 21.58 -2.26 4.19
N VAL A 150 21.42 -0.98 3.81
CA VAL A 150 20.58 -0.02 4.54
C VAL A 150 19.11 -0.46 4.47
N GLU A 151 18.65 -0.91 3.29
CA GLU A 151 17.28 -1.34 3.04
C GLU A 151 16.88 -2.58 3.86
N GLN A 152 17.76 -3.57 3.93
CA GLN A 152 17.54 -4.81 4.69
C GLN A 152 17.42 -4.59 6.20
N ARG A 153 17.80 -3.41 6.69
CA ARG A 153 17.73 -3.06 8.10
C ARG A 153 16.35 -2.57 8.54
N TYR A 154 15.42 -2.35 7.62
CA TYR A 154 14.08 -1.90 7.93
C TYR A 154 13.25 -2.99 8.60
N ASP A 155 12.88 -2.74 9.85
CA ASP A 155 11.89 -3.56 10.55
C ASP A 155 10.49 -2.99 10.36
N ALA A 156 9.69 -3.64 9.51
CA ALA A 156 8.30 -3.26 9.26
C ALA A 156 7.44 -3.21 10.54
N ALA A 157 7.77 -3.99 11.59
CA ALA A 157 7.08 -3.88 12.87
C ALA A 157 7.42 -2.57 13.59
N GLN A 158 8.68 -2.14 13.56
CA GLN A 158 9.08 -0.84 14.10
C GLN A 158 8.42 0.33 13.34
N PHE A 159 8.33 0.28 12.01
CA PHE A 159 7.62 1.31 11.24
C PHE A 159 6.15 1.43 11.68
N ARG A 160 5.45 0.31 11.85
CA ARG A 160 4.07 0.31 12.35
C ARG A 160 3.98 0.95 13.74
N ARG A 161 4.89 0.62 14.65
CA ARG A 161 4.96 1.25 15.99
C ARG A 161 5.15 2.76 15.91
N ASN A 162 6.10 3.22 15.09
CA ASN A 162 6.41 4.63 14.94
C ASN A 162 5.24 5.42 14.32
N VAL A 163 4.55 4.84 13.32
CA VAL A 163 3.36 5.45 12.71
C VAL A 163 2.25 5.58 13.76
N MET A 164 1.96 4.53 14.53
CA MET A 164 0.97 4.60 15.61
C MET A 164 1.34 5.68 16.64
N GLN A 165 2.60 5.72 17.09
CA GLN A 165 3.07 6.73 18.04
C GLN A 165 2.93 8.15 17.48
N ALA A 166 3.22 8.37 16.20
CA ALA A 166 3.09 9.68 15.55
C ALA A 166 1.64 10.15 15.47
N VAL A 167 0.69 9.22 15.32
CA VAL A 167 -0.76 9.52 15.30
C VAL A 167 -1.28 9.73 16.72
N GLU A 168 -0.95 8.85 17.66
CA GLU A 168 -1.44 8.87 19.05
C GLU A 168 -0.90 10.03 19.88
N SER A 169 0.31 10.52 19.57
CA SER A 169 0.96 11.60 20.33
C SER A 169 0.39 13.00 20.06
N ARG A 170 -0.53 13.15 19.09
CA ARG A 170 -1.06 14.46 18.67
C ARG A 170 -2.54 14.60 19.02
N ALA A 171 -2.91 15.79 19.49
CA ALA A 171 -4.31 16.15 19.71
C ALA A 171 -5.11 16.30 18.41
N THR A 172 -4.43 16.69 17.32
CA THR A 172 -5.02 16.80 15.99
C THR A 172 -4.44 15.72 15.08
N PRO A 173 -5.28 14.98 14.32
CA PRO A 173 -4.81 13.96 13.39
C PRO A 173 -3.75 14.50 12.42
N PRO A 174 -2.55 13.91 12.34
CA PRO A 174 -1.52 14.34 11.39
C PRO A 174 -1.91 14.00 9.95
N THR A 175 -1.40 14.78 9.00
CA THR A 175 -1.43 14.38 7.60
C THR A 175 -0.44 13.23 7.32
N VAL A 176 -0.59 12.52 6.20
CA VAL A 176 0.38 11.52 5.75
C VAL A 176 1.77 12.16 5.61
N ASP A 177 1.84 13.39 5.11
CA ASP A 177 3.11 14.12 4.99
C ASP A 177 3.71 14.47 6.36
N ASP A 178 2.87 14.81 7.35
CA ASP A 178 3.33 15.01 8.73
C ASP A 178 3.92 13.74 9.34
N VAL A 179 3.29 12.57 9.11
CA VAL A 179 3.80 11.27 9.59
C VAL A 179 5.14 10.95 8.94
N ARG A 180 5.26 11.15 7.61
CA ARG A 180 6.53 10.98 6.89
C ARG A 180 7.60 11.93 7.41
N ALA A 181 7.27 13.21 7.55
CA ALA A 181 8.20 14.22 8.06
C ALA A 181 8.66 13.93 9.49
N GLU A 182 7.76 13.47 10.37
CA GLU A 182 8.10 13.08 11.74
C GLU A 182 9.05 11.89 11.75
N PHE A 183 8.75 10.87 10.94
CA PHE A 183 9.64 9.73 10.78
C PHE A 183 11.02 10.16 10.30
N LEU A 184 11.11 11.11 9.36
CA LEU A 184 12.37 11.66 8.88
C LEU A 184 13.12 12.45 9.96
N ARG A 185 12.42 13.16 10.87
CA ARG A 185 13.05 13.89 11.99
C ARG A 185 13.66 12.99 13.05
N GLN A 186 13.16 11.76 13.22
CA GLN A 186 13.68 10.84 14.23
C GLN A 186 15.15 10.49 13.95
N ARG A 187 16.06 10.87 14.85
CA ARG A 187 17.50 10.59 14.74
C ARG A 187 17.84 9.09 14.84
N SER A 188 16.86 8.29 15.24
CA SER A 188 17.01 6.93 15.73
C SER A 188 16.87 5.81 14.71
N PHE A 189 16.54 6.14 13.47
CA PHE A 189 16.10 5.13 12.51
C PHE A 189 16.84 5.21 11.17
N ALA A 190 17.32 4.06 10.68
CA ALA A 190 17.88 3.92 9.34
C ALA A 190 16.80 4.29 8.32
N LYS A 191 16.97 5.38 7.57
CA LYS A 191 15.89 5.87 6.70
C LYS A 191 15.68 4.94 5.52
N PRO A 192 14.42 4.67 5.12
CA PRO A 192 14.08 4.03 3.86
C PRO A 192 14.74 4.69 2.66
N VAL A 193 15.51 3.92 1.90
CA VAL A 193 16.17 4.32 0.66
C VAL A 193 15.61 3.46 -0.45
N TRP A 194 15.44 4.04 -1.63
CA TRP A 194 15.22 3.33 -2.88
C TRP A 194 16.05 4.01 -3.96
N GLN A 195 16.94 3.25 -4.62
CA GLN A 195 17.80 3.78 -5.69
C GLN A 195 18.59 5.05 -5.31
N GLY A 196 18.99 5.16 -4.05
CA GLY A 196 19.78 6.28 -3.53
C GLY A 196 19.00 7.56 -3.26
N ARG A 197 17.68 7.50 -3.18
CA ARG A 197 16.82 8.57 -2.65
C ARG A 197 16.04 8.07 -1.44
N PRO A 198 15.74 8.93 -0.45
CA PRO A 198 14.77 8.60 0.59
C PRO A 198 13.46 8.14 -0.05
N SER A 199 12.90 7.05 0.46
CA SER A 199 11.65 6.46 -0.02
C SER A 199 10.63 6.47 1.10
N ASP A 200 9.41 6.97 0.84
CA ASP A 200 8.32 6.89 1.81
C ASP A 200 7.64 5.52 1.81
N GLU A 201 8.02 4.61 0.90
CA GLU A 201 7.30 3.35 0.65
C GLU A 201 7.13 2.48 1.91
N PRO A 202 8.15 2.29 2.79
CA PRO A 202 7.96 1.50 4.01
C PRO A 202 7.04 2.18 5.04
N ILE A 203 7.00 3.52 5.05
CA ILE A 203 6.08 4.29 5.90
C ILE A 203 4.66 4.14 5.36
N ASP A 204 4.49 4.29 4.05
CA ASP A 204 3.21 4.14 3.36
C ASP A 204 2.66 2.72 3.49
N GLN A 205 3.52 1.70 3.37
CA GLN A 205 3.16 0.31 3.60
C GLN A 205 2.74 0.08 5.05
N ALA A 206 3.41 0.71 6.02
CA ALA A 206 3.00 0.63 7.43
C ALA A 206 1.64 1.28 7.68
N ILE A 207 1.37 2.46 7.09
CA ILE A 207 0.06 3.12 7.14
C ILE A 207 -1.00 2.20 6.53
N ARG A 208 -0.83 1.74 5.27
CA ARG A 208 -1.76 0.82 4.60
C ARG A 208 -2.02 -0.43 5.42
N SER A 209 -0.97 -1.06 5.95
CA SER A 209 -1.09 -2.26 6.78
C SER A 209 -1.90 -2.01 8.06
N LEU A 210 -1.69 -0.88 8.73
CA LEU A 210 -2.44 -0.51 9.93
C LEU A 210 -3.91 -0.19 9.62
N VAL A 211 -4.18 0.39 8.45
CA VAL A 211 -5.55 0.62 7.98
C VAL A 211 -6.24 -0.70 7.66
N THR A 212 -5.59 -1.63 6.95
CA THR A 212 -6.13 -2.98 6.71
C THR A 212 -6.42 -3.72 8.01
N GLN A 213 -5.61 -3.50 9.06
CA GLN A 213 -5.82 -4.05 10.40
C GLN A 213 -6.87 -3.29 11.23
N ALA A 214 -7.56 -2.30 10.65
CA ALA A 214 -8.53 -1.45 11.33
C ALA A 214 -7.96 -0.72 12.58
N ARG A 215 -6.63 -0.53 12.63
CA ARG A 215 -5.94 0.22 13.69
C ARG A 215 -5.82 1.70 13.38
N LEU A 216 -5.88 2.05 12.09
CA LEU A 216 -5.92 3.41 11.60
C LEU A 216 -7.07 3.59 10.61
N GLU A 217 -7.53 4.81 10.46
CA GLU A 217 -8.34 5.27 9.35
C GLU A 217 -7.65 6.41 8.62
N VAL A 218 -7.94 6.52 7.32
CA VAL A 218 -7.45 7.61 6.48
C VAL A 218 -8.63 8.44 6.00
N ILE A 219 -8.55 9.76 6.20
CA ILE A 219 -9.60 10.72 5.86
C ILE A 219 -9.09 11.62 4.73
N ARG A 220 -9.89 11.78 3.68
CA ARG A 220 -9.59 12.65 2.54
C ARG A 220 -10.08 14.07 2.85
N GLY A 221 -9.19 15.06 2.86
CA GLY A 221 -9.56 16.45 3.16
C GLY A 221 -10.78 16.94 2.35
N GLY A 222 -11.82 17.40 3.05
CA GLY A 222 -13.05 17.94 2.47
C GLY A 222 -14.15 16.93 2.11
N ASP A 223 -13.85 15.63 2.07
CA ASP A 223 -14.81 14.55 1.84
C ASP A 223 -14.80 13.59 3.04
N GLU A 224 -15.93 13.37 3.70
CA GLU A 224 -16.09 12.52 4.89
C GLU A 224 -15.88 11.00 4.63
N ARG A 225 -15.18 10.63 3.56
CA ARG A 225 -14.88 9.23 3.25
C ARG A 225 -13.64 8.81 4.03
N TYR A 226 -13.86 8.17 5.18
CA TYR A 226 -12.84 7.44 5.91
C TYR A 226 -12.66 6.05 5.31
N VAL A 227 -11.41 5.60 5.18
CA VAL A 227 -11.07 4.23 4.80
C VAL A 227 -10.51 3.53 6.03
N CYS A 228 -11.32 2.69 6.68
CA CYS A 228 -10.94 1.85 7.81
C CYS A 228 -11.12 0.38 7.42
N GLY A 229 -10.16 -0.48 7.77
CA GLY A 229 -10.19 -1.92 7.45
C GLY A 229 -10.03 -2.27 5.97
N ARG A 230 -9.78 -1.29 5.10
CA ARG A 230 -9.61 -1.47 3.65
C ARG A 230 -8.36 -0.76 3.18
N ASP A 231 -7.67 -1.32 2.19
CA ASP A 231 -6.50 -0.66 1.61
C ASP A 231 -6.92 0.71 1.02
N PRO A 232 -6.36 1.83 1.52
CA PRO A 232 -6.67 3.16 1.00
C PRO A 232 -6.05 3.42 -0.39
N GLY A 233 -5.22 2.51 -0.90
CA GLY A 233 -4.55 2.65 -2.20
C GLY A 233 -3.40 3.67 -2.15
N LEU A 234 -3.33 4.55 -3.15
CA LEU A 234 -2.26 5.54 -3.25
C LEU A 234 -2.45 6.67 -2.22
N LEU A 235 -1.57 6.72 -1.21
CA LEU A 235 -1.62 7.72 -0.15
C LEU A 235 -1.24 9.12 -0.67
N GLN A 236 -2.13 10.09 -0.47
CA GLN A 236 -1.88 11.48 -0.83
C GLN A 236 -1.39 12.30 0.37
N ARG A 237 -0.55 13.30 0.12
CA ARG A 237 0.08 14.13 1.16
C ARG A 237 -0.92 14.80 2.11
N HIS A 238 -2.08 15.20 1.60
CA HIS A 238 -3.11 15.92 2.34
C HIS A 238 -4.13 15.00 3.04
N TRP A 239 -3.96 13.68 2.96
CA TRP A 239 -4.82 12.75 3.70
C TRP A 239 -4.44 12.79 5.17
N THR A 240 -5.42 12.79 6.06
CA THR A 240 -5.18 12.73 7.52
C THR A 240 -5.30 11.30 8.02
N VAL A 241 -4.44 10.93 8.94
CA VAL A 241 -4.38 9.61 9.54
C VAL A 241 -4.83 9.71 10.99
N ALA A 242 -5.80 8.90 11.39
CA ALA A 242 -6.38 8.94 12.73
C ALA A 242 -6.57 7.52 13.29
N VAL A 243 -6.68 7.41 14.62
CA VAL A 243 -7.16 6.19 15.26
C VAL A 243 -8.69 6.15 15.09
N PRO A 244 -9.27 5.09 14.50
CA PRO A 244 -10.69 5.01 14.27
C PRO A 244 -11.42 4.90 15.62
N PRO A 245 -12.51 5.66 15.83
CA PRO A 245 -13.34 5.50 17.02
C PRO A 245 -14.01 4.11 16.98
N GLU A 246 -14.26 3.51 18.15
CA GLU A 246 -14.94 2.21 18.28
C GLU A 246 -16.17 1.99 17.37
N PRO A 247 -17.09 2.95 17.17
CA PRO A 247 -18.22 2.78 16.25
C PRO A 247 -17.83 2.66 14.77
N HIS A 248 -16.67 3.15 14.35
CA HIS A 248 -16.23 3.11 12.94
C HIS A 248 -15.41 1.86 12.62
N LYS A 249 -14.99 1.10 13.65
CA LYS A 249 -14.29 -0.16 13.44
C LYS A 249 -15.23 -1.16 12.77
N PRO A 250 -14.82 -1.80 11.66
CA PRO A 250 -15.64 -2.77 10.97
C PRO A 250 -15.94 -3.95 11.91
N ARG A 251 -17.23 -4.28 12.05
CA ARG A 251 -17.70 -5.43 12.84
C ARG A 251 -18.23 -6.53 11.94
N PHE A 252 -17.92 -7.78 12.25
CA PHE A 252 -18.48 -8.95 11.60
C PHE A 252 -19.91 -9.17 12.12
N GLN A 253 -20.90 -8.81 11.30
CA GLN A 253 -22.30 -9.03 11.62
C GLN A 253 -22.66 -10.51 11.39
N LEU A 254 -22.40 -11.33 12.42
CA LEU A 254 -22.57 -12.79 12.37
C LEU A 254 -24.00 -13.22 11.96
N GLU A 255 -25.04 -12.56 12.46
CA GLU A 255 -26.44 -12.86 12.10
C GLU A 255 -26.71 -12.63 10.60
N GLU A 256 -26.27 -11.49 10.05
CA GLU A 256 -26.43 -11.16 8.63
C GLU A 256 -25.61 -12.11 7.75
N ALA A 257 -24.39 -12.47 8.19
CA ALA A 257 -23.55 -13.43 7.49
C ALA A 257 -24.19 -14.83 7.43
N VAL A 258 -24.82 -15.31 8.53
CA VAL A 258 -25.57 -16.56 8.54
C VAL A 258 -26.73 -16.49 7.54
N ARG A 259 -27.49 -15.38 7.54
CA ARG A 259 -28.60 -15.18 6.60
C ARG A 259 -28.13 -15.23 5.15
N MET A 260 -27.03 -14.58 4.79
CA MET A 260 -26.50 -14.61 3.42
C MET A 260 -26.11 -16.02 2.97
N VAL A 261 -25.38 -16.76 3.80
CA VAL A 261 -24.92 -18.13 3.46
C VAL A 261 -26.10 -19.06 3.17
N VAL A 262 -27.17 -18.96 3.97
CA VAL A 262 -28.34 -19.82 3.80
C VAL A 262 -29.26 -19.32 2.67
N ARG A 263 -29.35 -18.00 2.46
CA ARG A 263 -30.15 -17.38 1.38
C ARG A 263 -29.67 -17.80 -0.02
N ASP A 264 -28.36 -17.88 -0.22
CA ASP A 264 -27.77 -18.25 -1.52
C ASP A 264 -27.92 -19.75 -1.83
N ARG A 265 -28.44 -20.55 -0.88
CA ARG A 265 -28.59 -22.01 -0.97
C ARG A 265 -30.03 -22.44 -0.66
N PRO A 266 -30.99 -22.15 -1.55
CA PRO A 266 -32.42 -22.46 -1.33
C PRO A 266 -32.73 -23.96 -1.26
N GLN A 267 -31.82 -24.83 -1.73
CA GLN A 267 -31.94 -26.29 -1.58
C GLN A 267 -31.51 -26.78 -0.19
N GLY A 268 -30.94 -25.88 0.62
CA GLY A 268 -30.39 -26.16 1.93
C GLY A 268 -28.88 -26.28 1.93
N THR A 269 -28.28 -26.01 3.08
CA THR A 269 -26.85 -26.12 3.34
C THR A 269 -26.64 -26.79 4.69
N THR A 270 -25.56 -27.55 4.82
CA THR A 270 -25.27 -28.23 6.08
C THR A 270 -24.74 -27.25 7.12
N VAL A 271 -25.03 -27.47 8.41
CA VAL A 271 -24.45 -26.67 9.51
C VAL A 271 -22.93 -26.66 9.44
N ARG A 272 -22.29 -27.77 9.05
CA ARG A 272 -20.84 -27.82 8.82
C ARG A 272 -20.37 -26.81 7.77
N GLU A 273 -21.08 -26.71 6.65
CA GLU A 273 -20.76 -25.73 5.59
C GLU A 273 -20.98 -24.30 6.06
N VAL A 274 -22.04 -24.04 6.84
CA VAL A 274 -22.30 -22.72 7.43
C VAL A 274 -21.16 -22.32 8.36
N ARG A 275 -20.77 -23.22 9.29
CA ARG A 275 -19.63 -23.00 10.20
C ARG A 275 -18.34 -22.72 9.42
N GLN A 276 -18.04 -23.53 8.40
CA GLN A 276 -16.83 -23.36 7.59
C GLN A 276 -16.84 -22.03 6.83
N HIS A 277 -17.97 -21.64 6.25
CA HIS A 277 -18.09 -20.39 5.51
C HIS A 277 -17.96 -19.16 6.42
N LEU A 278 -18.56 -19.21 7.61
CA LEU A 278 -18.49 -18.13 8.59
C LEU A 278 -17.11 -18.04 9.24
N GLN A 279 -16.43 -19.15 9.49
CA GLN A 279 -15.03 -19.14 9.95
C GLN A 279 -14.10 -18.53 8.89
N GLN A 280 -14.31 -18.85 7.61
CA GLN A 280 -13.54 -18.23 6.51
C GLN A 280 -13.85 -16.73 6.37
N ALA A 281 -15.10 -16.32 6.54
CA ALA A 281 -15.49 -14.91 6.46
C ALA A 281 -14.99 -14.10 7.67
N ALA A 282 -15.05 -14.68 8.88
CA ALA A 282 -14.55 -14.08 10.11
C ALA A 282 -13.02 -13.94 10.13
N ALA A 283 -12.27 -14.76 9.38
CA ALA A 283 -10.81 -14.63 9.25
C ALA A 283 -10.36 -13.27 8.67
N GLN A 284 -11.26 -12.51 8.04
CA GLN A 284 -11.00 -11.14 7.57
C GLN A 284 -11.10 -10.09 8.69
N PHE A 285 -11.55 -10.48 9.88
CA PHE A 285 -11.76 -9.63 11.05
C PHE A 285 -10.90 -10.16 12.22
N PRO A 286 -9.62 -9.74 12.31
CA PRO A 286 -8.63 -10.36 13.20
C PRO A 286 -8.96 -10.26 14.70
N ASP A 287 -9.82 -9.31 15.10
CA ASP A 287 -10.24 -9.11 16.50
C ASP A 287 -11.58 -9.80 16.85
N GLU A 288 -12.24 -10.49 15.91
CA GLU A 288 -13.52 -11.14 16.14
C GLU A 288 -13.43 -12.67 16.21
N VAL A 289 -13.70 -13.23 17.40
CA VAL A 289 -13.72 -14.68 17.62
C VAL A 289 -15.09 -15.24 17.24
N VAL A 290 -15.18 -15.87 16.08
CA VAL A 290 -16.36 -16.65 15.66
C VAL A 290 -16.10 -18.13 15.89
N ASP A 291 -16.63 -18.67 17.00
CA ASP A 291 -16.57 -20.09 17.30
C ASP A 291 -17.87 -20.83 16.89
N ALA A 292 -17.80 -22.17 16.87
CA ALA A 292 -18.95 -23.00 16.49
C ALA A 292 -20.16 -22.82 17.42
N GLY A 293 -19.94 -22.51 18.70
CA GLY A 293 -21.02 -22.29 19.67
C GLY A 293 -21.80 -21.00 19.40
N ARG A 294 -21.11 -19.91 19.04
CA ARG A 294 -21.75 -18.64 18.62
C ARG A 294 -22.54 -18.82 17.33
N VAL A 295 -21.98 -19.54 16.35
CA VAL A 295 -22.70 -19.86 15.10
C VAL A 295 -23.96 -20.67 15.38
N ASP A 296 -23.86 -21.69 16.23
CA ASP A 296 -25.00 -22.54 16.61
C ASP A 296 -26.09 -21.78 17.36
N ALA A 297 -25.72 -20.88 18.26
CA ALA A 297 -26.67 -20.03 18.96
C ALA A 297 -27.48 -19.16 17.99
N HIS A 298 -26.82 -18.54 17.00
CA HIS A 298 -27.50 -17.76 15.97
C HIS A 298 -28.34 -18.61 15.03
N LEU A 299 -27.88 -19.80 14.63
CA LEU A 299 -28.69 -20.74 13.84
C LEU A 299 -29.93 -21.19 14.61
N THR A 300 -29.78 -21.47 15.90
CA THR A 300 -30.89 -21.88 16.78
C THR A 300 -31.90 -20.74 16.96
N ASP A 301 -31.43 -19.51 17.16
CA ASP A 301 -32.26 -18.32 17.23
C ASP A 301 -33.03 -18.09 15.92
N LEU A 302 -32.37 -18.17 14.75
CA LEU A 302 -33.03 -18.03 13.44
C LEU A 302 -34.02 -19.17 13.14
N LEU A 303 -33.72 -20.40 13.56
CA LEU A 303 -34.66 -21.53 13.50
C LEU A 303 -35.86 -21.31 14.43
N SER A 304 -35.64 -20.75 15.62
CA SER A 304 -36.70 -20.45 16.59
C SER A 304 -37.64 -19.34 16.11
N ARG A 305 -37.08 -18.34 15.39
CA ARG A 305 -37.83 -17.24 14.76
C ARG A 305 -38.52 -17.65 13.46
N ARG A 306 -38.40 -18.91 13.03
CA ARG A 306 -38.91 -19.45 11.76
C ARG A 306 -38.38 -18.70 10.52
N GLU A 307 -37.22 -18.08 10.62
CA GLU A 307 -36.52 -17.51 9.46
C GLU A 307 -35.81 -18.62 8.66
N LEU A 308 -35.43 -19.70 9.35
CA LEU A 308 -34.84 -20.91 8.78
C LEU A 308 -35.72 -22.13 9.08
N GLU A 309 -35.62 -23.16 8.26
CA GLU A 309 -36.24 -24.46 8.48
C GLU A 309 -35.23 -25.60 8.29
N THR A 310 -35.44 -26.71 9.01
CA THR A 310 -34.64 -27.93 8.88
C THR A 310 -35.32 -28.92 7.95
N VAL A 311 -34.54 -29.62 7.12
CA VAL A 311 -35.07 -30.69 6.24
C VAL A 311 -35.37 -31.97 7.03
N GLN A 312 -34.72 -32.15 8.18
CA GLN A 312 -34.89 -33.31 9.05
C GLN A 312 -35.96 -33.03 10.10
N THR A 313 -37.05 -33.79 10.08
CA THR A 313 -38.15 -33.71 11.04
C THR A 313 -37.75 -34.40 12.35
N GLY A 314 -37.70 -33.66 13.46
CA GLY A 314 -37.52 -34.22 14.81
C GLY A 314 -36.11 -34.10 15.43
N ALA A 315 -35.20 -33.32 14.84
CA ALA A 315 -33.92 -33.02 15.48
C ALA A 315 -34.15 -32.15 16.74
N ALA A 316 -33.59 -32.56 17.88
CA ALA A 316 -33.60 -31.74 19.09
C ALA A 316 -32.77 -30.46 18.84
N LEU A 317 -33.43 -29.30 18.81
CA LEU A 317 -32.80 -27.99 18.63
C LEU A 317 -32.10 -27.47 19.90
N GLN A 318 -31.72 -28.38 20.81
CA GLN A 318 -31.06 -28.04 22.07
C GLN A 318 -29.75 -28.80 22.18
N GLY A 319 -28.64 -28.07 22.03
CA GLY A 319 -27.28 -28.59 22.02
C GLY A 319 -26.49 -28.10 20.80
N PRO A 320 -25.21 -28.49 20.67
CA PRO A 320 -24.44 -28.24 19.46
C PRO A 320 -25.18 -28.86 18.26
N LEU A 321 -25.39 -28.07 17.22
CA LEU A 321 -26.16 -28.52 16.06
C LEU A 321 -25.38 -29.63 15.32
N PRO A 322 -26.05 -30.70 14.84
CA PRO A 322 -25.38 -31.75 14.07
C PRO A 322 -24.76 -31.19 12.78
N ASP A 323 -23.54 -31.60 12.46
CA ASP A 323 -22.82 -31.14 11.26
C ASP A 323 -23.57 -31.43 9.95
N ASP A 324 -24.33 -32.52 9.92
CA ASP A 324 -25.14 -33.02 8.82
C ASP A 324 -26.57 -32.44 8.80
N LEU A 325 -26.94 -31.62 9.78
CA LEU A 325 -28.22 -30.92 9.80
C LEU A 325 -28.27 -29.95 8.62
N VAL A 326 -29.28 -30.12 7.76
CA VAL A 326 -29.51 -29.24 6.61
C VAL A 326 -30.48 -28.13 7.00
N VAL A 327 -29.99 -26.90 6.97
CA VAL A 327 -30.78 -25.67 7.18
C VAL A 327 -31.05 -24.99 5.83
N ARG A 328 -32.26 -24.47 5.65
CA ARG A 328 -32.64 -23.69 4.46
C ARG A 328 -33.55 -22.53 4.85
N PRO A 329 -33.70 -21.51 3.98
CA PRO A 329 -34.63 -20.41 4.25
C PRO A 329 -36.05 -20.97 4.41
N SER A 330 -36.79 -20.51 5.43
CA SER A 330 -38.15 -20.99 5.62
C SER A 330 -39.02 -20.55 4.44
N ARG A 331 -39.73 -21.50 3.82
CA ARG A 331 -40.70 -21.16 2.76
C ARG A 331 -41.95 -20.63 3.43
N PRO A 332 -42.51 -19.48 3.01
CA PRO A 332 -43.79 -19.05 3.53
C PRO A 332 -44.84 -20.12 3.19
N THR A 333 -45.35 -20.79 4.22
CA THR A 333 -46.54 -21.63 4.11
C THR A 333 -47.66 -20.73 3.59
N ALA A 334 -48.20 -21.07 2.42
CA ALA A 334 -49.40 -20.45 1.89
C ALA A 334 -50.52 -20.60 2.93
N GLY A 335 -50.81 -19.54 3.67
CA GLY A 335 -51.90 -19.56 4.66
C GLY A 335 -51.82 -18.53 5.79
N GLU A 336 -50.65 -18.03 6.18
CA GLU A 336 -50.57 -17.03 7.26
C GLU A 336 -49.74 -15.83 6.80
N GLN A 337 -50.43 -14.80 6.28
CA GLN A 337 -49.88 -13.46 6.15
C GLN A 337 -50.11 -12.71 7.47
N PRO A 338 -49.07 -12.34 8.23
CA PRO A 338 -49.13 -11.13 9.02
C PRO A 338 -49.19 -9.96 8.03
N GLN A 339 -50.22 -9.13 8.14
CA GLN A 339 -50.31 -7.87 7.39
C GLN A 339 -49.19 -6.93 7.85
N VAL A 340 -48.08 -6.95 7.12
CA VAL A 340 -47.08 -5.88 7.16
C VAL A 340 -47.52 -4.84 6.12
N PRO A 341 -47.61 -3.54 6.46
CA PRO A 341 -48.06 -2.52 5.52
C PRO A 341 -47.17 -2.54 4.27
N LYS A 342 -47.80 -2.52 3.07
CA LYS A 342 -47.13 -2.46 1.77
C LYS A 342 -46.20 -1.24 1.71
N GLY A 343 -44.94 -1.42 2.10
CA GLY A 343 -43.85 -0.53 1.71
C GLY A 343 -43.52 -0.75 0.23
N PRO A 344 -42.91 0.23 -0.46
CA PRO A 344 -42.59 0.13 -1.87
C PRO A 344 -41.69 -1.08 -2.16
N GLU A 345 -42.09 -1.89 -3.12
CA GLU A 345 -41.42 -3.15 -3.46
C GLU A 345 -40.05 -2.84 -4.08
N SER A 346 -38.97 -3.26 -3.42
CA SER A 346 -37.61 -3.09 -3.95
C SER A 346 -37.27 -4.24 -4.90
N ILE A 347 -37.04 -3.94 -6.18
CA ILE A 347 -36.59 -4.91 -7.18
C ILE A 347 -35.14 -4.62 -7.55
N ARG A 348 -34.33 -5.68 -7.58
CA ARG A 348 -32.93 -5.67 -8.02
C ARG A 348 -32.79 -6.45 -9.33
N PHE A 349 -32.06 -5.89 -10.28
CA PHE A 349 -31.68 -6.47 -11.56
C PHE A 349 -30.15 -6.55 -11.66
N GLY A 350 -29.63 -7.66 -12.16
CA GLY A 350 -28.20 -7.91 -12.24
C GLY A 350 -27.57 -8.42 -10.93
N PRO A 351 -26.23 -8.53 -10.86
CA PRO A 351 -25.24 -8.03 -11.82
C PRO A 351 -25.28 -8.77 -13.17
N ALA A 352 -25.56 -8.06 -14.28
CA ALA A 352 -25.65 -8.64 -15.63
C ALA A 352 -25.35 -7.59 -16.72
N ILE A 353 -25.11 -8.01 -17.96
CA ILE A 353 -24.89 -7.05 -19.05
C ILE A 353 -26.16 -6.25 -19.34
N ALA A 354 -26.04 -4.97 -19.70
CA ALA A 354 -27.17 -4.07 -19.94
C ALA A 354 -28.29 -4.66 -20.85
N PRO A 355 -27.99 -5.42 -21.94
CA PRO A 355 -29.03 -6.13 -22.71
C PRO A 355 -29.89 -7.10 -21.89
N GLN A 356 -29.30 -7.86 -20.97
CA GLN A 356 -30.03 -8.81 -20.11
C GLN A 356 -30.88 -8.08 -19.08
N ILE A 357 -30.34 -7.01 -18.47
CA ILE A 357 -31.08 -6.19 -17.51
C ILE A 357 -32.28 -5.51 -18.18
N ARG A 358 -32.15 -5.06 -19.43
CA ARG A 358 -33.29 -4.52 -20.19
C ARG A 358 -34.39 -5.57 -20.36
N THR A 359 -34.04 -6.81 -20.69
CA THR A 359 -35.00 -7.92 -20.78
C THR A 359 -35.66 -8.19 -19.43
N ASP A 360 -34.89 -8.19 -18.35
CA ASP A 360 -35.43 -8.41 -17.00
C ASP A 360 -36.33 -7.26 -16.54
N VAL A 361 -35.99 -6.01 -16.87
CA VAL A 361 -36.81 -4.82 -16.62
C VAL A 361 -38.13 -4.91 -17.37
N VAL A 362 -38.12 -5.27 -18.66
CA VAL A 362 -39.34 -5.42 -19.46
C VAL A 362 -40.23 -6.54 -18.94
N SER A 363 -39.65 -7.63 -18.43
CA SER A 363 -40.42 -8.78 -17.93
C SER A 363 -40.98 -8.61 -16.52
N ARG A 364 -40.40 -7.73 -15.69
CA ARG A 364 -40.75 -7.59 -14.27
C ARG A 364 -41.35 -6.24 -13.89
N ILE A 365 -41.31 -5.24 -14.78
CA ILE A 365 -41.90 -3.93 -14.58
C ILE A 365 -42.95 -3.70 -15.68
N ASP A 366 -44.18 -3.44 -15.28
CA ASP A 366 -45.25 -3.07 -16.20
C ASP A 366 -45.06 -1.61 -16.66
N LYS A 367 -45.62 -1.24 -17.82
CA LYS A 367 -45.65 0.15 -18.29
C LYS A 367 -46.43 1.07 -17.34
N THR A 368 -47.36 0.52 -16.57
CA THR A 368 -48.20 1.27 -15.62
C THR A 368 -47.52 1.49 -14.27
N ASP A 369 -46.38 0.84 -14.01
CA ASP A 369 -45.68 0.97 -12.72
C ASP A 369 -44.93 2.31 -12.60
N ARG A 370 -45.00 2.92 -11.41
CA ARG A 370 -44.22 4.13 -11.07
C ARG A 370 -42.94 3.74 -10.35
N LEU A 371 -41.82 4.30 -10.82
CA LEU A 371 -40.51 4.05 -10.23
C LEU A 371 -40.16 5.17 -9.23
N SER A 372 -39.59 4.78 -8.10
CA SER A 372 -39.05 5.68 -7.08
C SER A 372 -37.68 5.17 -6.63
N GLN A 373 -36.80 6.06 -6.17
CA GLN A 373 -35.47 5.71 -5.62
C GLN A 373 -34.67 4.74 -6.52
N VAL A 374 -34.51 5.08 -7.79
CA VAL A 374 -33.73 4.29 -8.75
C VAL A 374 -32.24 4.45 -8.45
N THR A 375 -31.55 3.35 -8.19
CA THR A 375 -30.09 3.29 -8.03
C THR A 375 -29.48 2.43 -9.12
N VAL A 376 -28.53 2.98 -9.88
CA VAL A 376 -27.80 2.27 -10.93
C VAL A 376 -26.33 2.19 -10.53
N SER A 377 -25.84 0.98 -10.30
CA SER A 377 -24.42 0.69 -10.11
C SER A 377 -23.84 0.12 -11.40
N TYR A 378 -22.78 0.75 -11.90
CA TYR A 378 -22.11 0.37 -13.13
C TYR A 378 -20.66 0.01 -12.84
N ARG A 379 -20.19 -1.14 -13.34
CA ARG A 379 -18.78 -1.54 -13.28
C ARG A 379 -18.31 -2.00 -14.66
N ALA A 380 -17.21 -1.42 -15.11
CA ALA A 380 -16.55 -1.80 -16.36
C ALA A 380 -15.02 -1.85 -16.18
N THR A 381 -14.38 -2.72 -16.95
CA THR A 381 -12.92 -2.71 -17.15
C THR A 381 -12.67 -2.51 -18.63
N LEU A 382 -12.08 -1.39 -19.00
CA LEU A 382 -11.69 -1.04 -20.38
C LEU A 382 -10.26 -1.51 -20.63
N ARG A 383 -9.99 -2.10 -21.80
CA ARG A 383 -8.68 -2.65 -22.17
C ARG A 383 -8.31 -2.29 -23.61
N GLY A 384 -7.06 -1.90 -23.84
CA GLY A 384 -6.51 -1.68 -25.19
C GLY A 384 -7.38 -0.77 -26.08
N ASP A 385 -7.87 -1.31 -27.20
CA ASP A 385 -8.71 -0.57 -28.17
C ASP A 385 -10.03 -0.04 -27.57
N ASP A 386 -10.60 -0.72 -26.57
CA ASP A 386 -11.81 -0.24 -25.88
C ASP A 386 -11.49 1.03 -25.07
N LEU A 387 -10.34 1.07 -24.39
CA LEU A 387 -9.92 2.25 -23.64
C LEU A 387 -9.69 3.45 -24.56
N LYS A 388 -9.20 3.20 -25.79
CA LYS A 388 -9.02 4.21 -26.82
C LYS A 388 -10.36 4.75 -27.36
N ALA A 389 -11.37 3.89 -27.53
CA ALA A 389 -12.70 4.28 -27.99
C ALA A 389 -13.47 5.14 -26.97
N TYR A 390 -13.16 5.02 -25.67
CA TYR A 390 -13.82 5.74 -24.58
C TYR A 390 -12.89 6.71 -23.84
N ALA A 391 -11.77 7.11 -24.44
CA ALA A 391 -10.77 7.99 -23.83
C ALA A 391 -11.37 9.32 -23.32
N ASP A 392 -12.32 9.89 -24.08
CA ASP A 392 -13.05 11.11 -23.71
C ASP A 392 -13.86 10.96 -22.41
N LEU A 393 -14.43 9.79 -22.16
CA LEU A 393 -15.25 9.51 -20.96
C LEU A 393 -14.41 9.56 -19.67
N VAL A 394 -13.11 9.27 -19.80
CA VAL A 394 -12.17 9.15 -18.67
C VAL A 394 -11.13 10.27 -18.64
N GLY A 395 -11.29 11.29 -19.49
CA GLY A 395 -10.40 12.45 -19.56
C GLY A 395 -8.98 12.11 -20.00
N LEU A 396 -8.79 10.98 -20.69
CA LEU A 396 -7.52 10.66 -21.34
C LEU A 396 -7.48 11.44 -22.66
N GLY A 397 -6.53 12.37 -22.80
CA GLY A 397 -6.29 13.05 -24.09
C GLY A 397 -5.84 12.06 -25.18
N GLU A 398 -5.61 12.54 -26.41
CA GLU A 398 -5.26 11.74 -27.63
C GLU A 398 -3.96 10.89 -27.55
N ARG A 399 -3.43 10.58 -26.37
CA ARG A 399 -2.29 9.68 -26.18
C ARG A 399 -2.75 8.23 -26.20
N ASP A 400 -2.02 7.40 -26.94
CA ASP A 400 -2.27 5.97 -27.06
C ASP A 400 -2.13 5.28 -25.69
N PRO A 401 -3.19 4.64 -25.15
CA PRO A 401 -3.15 4.04 -23.82
C PRO A 401 -2.30 2.76 -23.73
N GLY A 402 -1.84 2.20 -24.86
CA GLY A 402 -1.06 0.96 -24.88
C GLY A 402 -1.82 -0.23 -24.25
N ASP A 403 -1.11 -1.10 -23.51
CA ASP A 403 -1.68 -2.28 -22.85
C ASP A 403 -2.33 -1.99 -21.47
N ALA A 404 -2.77 -0.76 -21.21
CA ALA A 404 -3.32 -0.38 -19.92
C ALA A 404 -4.76 -0.93 -19.71
N ASP A 405 -5.00 -1.44 -18.51
CA ASP A 405 -6.34 -1.83 -18.01
C ASP A 405 -6.89 -0.70 -17.12
N LEU A 406 -8.10 -0.21 -17.42
CA LEU A 406 -8.79 0.79 -16.60
C LEU A 406 -10.10 0.24 -16.05
N SER A 407 -10.19 0.08 -14.73
CA SER A 407 -11.44 -0.26 -14.05
C SER A 407 -12.19 0.99 -13.59
N ILE A 408 -13.42 1.14 -14.06
CA ILE A 408 -14.32 2.24 -13.73
C ILE A 408 -15.51 1.67 -12.96
N SER A 409 -15.81 2.24 -11.80
CA SER A 409 -17.02 1.95 -11.06
C SER A 409 -17.69 3.23 -10.62
N TRP A 410 -18.98 3.38 -10.92
CA TRP A 410 -19.78 4.51 -10.49
C TRP A 410 -21.18 4.07 -10.09
N THR A 411 -21.79 4.83 -9.19
CA THR A 411 -23.16 4.59 -8.71
C THR A 411 -23.95 5.88 -8.82
N LEU A 412 -25.03 5.85 -9.60
CA LEU A 412 -26.02 6.92 -9.62
C LEU A 412 -27.11 6.57 -8.60
N ARG A 413 -27.31 7.43 -7.61
CA ARG A 413 -28.38 7.32 -6.61
C ARG A 413 -29.48 8.32 -6.94
N ASP A 414 -30.70 7.97 -6.59
CA ASP A 414 -31.88 8.82 -6.77
C ASP A 414 -32.01 9.35 -8.20
N VAL A 415 -31.81 8.46 -9.18
CA VAL A 415 -31.91 8.84 -10.59
C VAL A 415 -33.35 9.31 -10.87
N PRO A 416 -33.54 10.49 -11.50
CA PRO A 416 -34.86 11.07 -11.73
C PRO A 416 -35.60 10.36 -12.88
N VAL A 417 -35.84 9.05 -12.71
CA VAL A 417 -36.57 8.19 -13.62
C VAL A 417 -37.80 7.70 -12.89
N THR A 418 -38.98 7.98 -13.47
CA THR A 418 -40.28 7.74 -12.82
C THR A 418 -41.07 6.61 -13.45
N ASP A 419 -40.60 6.04 -14.56
CA ASP A 419 -41.27 5.01 -15.33
C ASP A 419 -40.26 4.07 -16.00
N ARG A 420 -40.79 2.94 -16.49
CA ARG A 420 -40.00 1.88 -17.11
C ARG A 420 -39.28 2.34 -18.38
N ASP A 421 -39.91 3.17 -19.20
CA ASP A 421 -39.36 3.56 -20.50
C ASP A 421 -38.18 4.53 -20.30
N GLY A 422 -38.25 5.44 -19.32
CA GLY A 422 -37.12 6.27 -18.89
C GLY A 422 -35.97 5.45 -18.30
N LEU A 423 -36.27 4.34 -17.60
CA LEU A 423 -35.22 3.42 -17.11
C LEU A 423 -34.53 2.71 -18.27
N LEU A 424 -35.28 2.26 -19.27
CA LEU A 424 -34.72 1.64 -20.48
C LEU A 424 -33.88 2.64 -21.29
N GLU A 425 -34.33 3.90 -21.40
CA GLU A 425 -33.56 4.96 -22.06
C GLU A 425 -32.24 5.24 -21.35
N LEU A 426 -32.25 5.31 -20.01
CA LEU A 426 -31.05 5.44 -19.20
C LEU A 426 -30.08 4.28 -19.44
N LEU A 427 -30.58 3.05 -19.43
CA LEU A 427 -29.78 1.85 -19.69
C LEU A 427 -29.23 1.81 -21.13
N ASN A 428 -29.94 2.38 -22.10
CA ASN A 428 -29.50 2.50 -23.50
C ASN A 428 -28.39 3.55 -23.69
N ARG A 429 -28.34 4.58 -22.84
CA ARG A 429 -27.32 5.62 -22.87
C ARG A 429 -26.04 5.25 -22.12
N LEU A 430 -25.99 4.06 -21.52
CA LEU A 430 -24.77 3.56 -20.90
C LEU A 430 -23.70 3.31 -21.97
N PRO A 431 -22.45 3.75 -21.72
CA PRO A 431 -21.43 3.84 -22.75
C PRO A 431 -20.99 2.49 -23.36
N HIS A 432 -21.24 1.34 -22.69
CA HIS A 432 -20.82 0.02 -23.17
C HIS A 432 -21.68 -1.14 -22.60
N PRO A 433 -21.84 -2.29 -23.30
CA PRO A 433 -22.54 -3.47 -22.79
C PRO A 433 -21.73 -4.27 -21.74
N HIS A 434 -21.65 -3.79 -20.49
CA HIS A 434 -21.04 -4.53 -19.37
C HIS A 434 -21.89 -4.53 -18.09
N ILE A 435 -21.39 -5.21 -17.05
CA ILE A 435 -22.11 -5.65 -15.86
C ILE A 435 -22.66 -4.45 -15.08
N CYS A 436 -23.96 -4.24 -15.20
CA CYS A 436 -24.70 -3.26 -14.42
C CYS A 436 -25.45 -3.98 -13.30
N GLU A 437 -25.77 -3.25 -12.26
CA GLU A 437 -26.69 -3.68 -11.23
C GLU A 437 -27.66 -2.53 -10.96
N VAL A 438 -28.95 -2.79 -11.11
CA VAL A 438 -30.00 -1.77 -11.00
C VAL A 438 -30.90 -2.14 -9.84
N THR A 439 -31.07 -1.24 -8.89
CA THR A 439 -32.04 -1.37 -7.81
C THR A 439 -33.13 -0.31 -7.99
N VAL A 440 -34.39 -0.71 -7.92
CA VAL A 440 -35.55 0.15 -8.15
C VAL A 440 -36.55 -0.07 -7.02
N HIS A 441 -37.13 1.00 -6.47
CA HIS A 441 -38.29 0.89 -5.59
C HIS A 441 -39.57 1.17 -6.38
N LEU A 442 -40.45 0.17 -6.47
CA LEU A 442 -41.70 0.27 -7.21
C LEU A 442 -42.83 0.81 -6.34
N GLN A 443 -43.62 1.69 -6.94
CA GLN A 443 -44.96 2.02 -6.51
C GLN A 443 -45.91 1.51 -7.60
N ARG A 444 -46.59 0.40 -7.33
CA ARG A 444 -47.62 -0.13 -8.23
C ARG A 444 -48.93 0.61 -7.94
N GLU A 445 -49.47 1.33 -8.92
CA GLU A 445 -50.85 1.83 -8.82
C GLU A 445 -51.80 0.62 -8.93
N GLU A 446 -52.65 0.42 -7.91
CA GLU A 446 -53.75 -0.54 -8.00
C GLU A 446 -54.71 -0.05 -9.09
N VAL A 447 -54.67 -0.69 -10.26
CA VAL A 447 -55.64 -0.45 -11.33
C VAL A 447 -57.00 -0.95 -10.82
N ALA A 448 -57.95 -0.02 -10.71
CA ALA A 448 -59.35 -0.26 -10.35
C ALA A 448 -60.11 -1.03 -11.44
#